data_AF-A0A2N1U9E5-F1
#
_entry.id   AF-A0A2N1U9E5-F1
#
_cell.length_a   1.000
_cell.length_b   1.000
_cell.length_c   1.000
_cell.angle_alpha   90.00
_cell.angle_beta   90.00
_cell.angle_gamma   90.00
#
_symmetry.space_group_name_H-M   'P 1'
#
loop_
_entity.id
_entity.type
_entity.pdbx_description
1 polymer ?
#
loop_
_entity_poly.entity_id
_entity_poly.type
_entity_poly.pdbx_seq_one_letter_code
_entity_poly.pdbx_strand_id
1 'polypeptide(L)'
;MLEITAFGMLAENAGASIDFYHGVLALERVLRVRDYNNMTLLRIESPRVEIEQTCIEIIDRPNRPYSSNRQRLRLICDLTDTTEALTRAGVEVGENHEFTDINGVSWQLSDRLKRQLDN
;
A
#
# COMPACT_ATOMS: atom_id res chain seq x y z
N MET A 1 22.45 4.38 -3.32
CA MET A 1 21.23 5.22 -3.19
C MET A 1 20.07 4.25 -3.05
N LEU A 2 19.31 4.29 -1.95
CA LEU A 2 18.11 3.45 -1.81
C LEU A 2 17.00 4.09 -2.65
N GLU A 3 16.45 3.36 -3.61
CA GLU A 3 15.26 3.81 -4.32
C GLU A 3 14.09 3.86 -3.33
N ILE A 4 13.46 5.03 -3.21
CA ILE A 4 12.30 5.23 -2.35
C ILE A 4 11.09 5.40 -3.25
N THR A 5 10.12 4.50 -3.12
CA THR A 5 8.82 4.66 -3.75
C THR A 5 8.00 5.66 -2.95
N ALA A 6 7.44 6.64 -3.63
CA ALA A 6 6.53 7.62 -3.05
C ALA A 6 5.19 7.57 -3.78
N PHE A 7 4.09 7.43 -3.04
CA PHE A 7 2.74 7.45 -3.61
C PHE A 7 1.76 8.20 -2.71
N GLY A 8 0.71 8.71 -3.33
CA GLY A 8 -0.38 9.41 -2.66
C GLY A 8 -1.65 8.57 -2.65
N MET A 9 -2.42 8.65 -1.57
CA MET A 9 -3.70 7.96 -1.48
C MET A 9 -4.73 8.80 -0.70
N LEU A 10 -6.00 8.61 -1.02
CA LEU A 10 -7.11 9.22 -0.29
C LEU A 10 -7.64 8.22 0.74
N ALA A 11 -7.75 8.67 1.99
CA ALA A 11 -8.30 7.88 3.09
C ALA A 11 -9.53 8.59 3.68
N GLU A 12 -10.62 7.86 3.88
CA GLU A 12 -11.81 8.37 4.58
C GLU A 12 -11.52 8.59 6.08
N ASN A 13 -10.74 7.69 6.69
CA ASN A 13 -10.26 7.82 8.06
C ASN A 13 -8.73 7.83 8.10
N ALA A 14 -8.15 9.03 8.07
CA ALA A 14 -6.70 9.23 8.07
C ALA A 14 -6.00 8.58 9.27
N GLY A 15 -6.60 8.66 10.47
CA GLY A 15 -6.00 8.12 11.69
C GLY A 15 -5.86 6.60 11.61
N ALA A 16 -6.96 5.90 11.29
CA ALA A 16 -6.94 4.45 11.12
C ALA A 16 -5.98 4.01 10.01
N SER A 17 -5.92 4.74 8.89
CA SER A 17 -4.99 4.46 7.79
C SER A 17 -3.54 4.63 8.19
N ILE A 18 -3.19 5.70 8.90
CA ILE A 18 -1.83 5.92 9.42
C ILE A 18 -1.45 4.80 10.39
N ASP A 19 -2.32 4.48 11.35
CA ASP A 19 -2.07 3.43 12.35
C ASP A 19 -1.88 2.05 11.69
N PHE A 20 -2.68 1.73 10.67
CA PHE A 20 -2.53 0.51 9.88
C PHE A 20 -1.18 0.47 9.15
N TYR A 21 -0.83 1.49 8.39
CA TYR A 21 0.41 1.49 7.61
C TYR A 21 1.67 1.46 8.48
N HIS A 22 1.66 2.16 9.62
CA HIS A 22 2.76 2.10 10.56
C HIS A 22 2.80 0.80 11.36
N GLY A 23 1.67 0.41 11.97
CA GLY A 23 1.63 -0.70 12.92
C GLY A 23 1.58 -2.08 12.27
N VAL A 24 0.94 -2.19 11.11
CA VAL A 24 0.72 -3.48 10.42
C VAL A 24 1.72 -3.67 9.30
N LEU A 25 1.88 -2.69 8.41
CA LEU A 25 2.81 -2.81 7.27
C LEU A 25 4.24 -2.34 7.58
N ALA A 26 4.46 -1.73 8.76
CA ALA A 26 5.75 -1.16 9.16
C ALA A 26 6.31 -0.17 8.13
N LEU A 27 5.44 0.69 7.58
CA LEU A 27 5.80 1.80 6.70
C LEU A 27 6.07 3.04 7.55
N GLU A 28 7.32 3.52 7.54
CA GLU A 28 7.80 4.52 8.50
C GLU A 28 7.41 5.96 8.16
N ARG A 29 7.10 6.26 6.88
CA ARG A 29 6.84 7.63 6.43
C ARG A 29 5.47 7.71 5.80
N VAL A 30 4.45 7.83 6.66
CA VAL A 30 3.05 8.07 6.28
C VAL A 30 2.66 9.46 6.73
N LEU A 31 2.52 10.39 5.79
CA LEU A 31 2.34 11.81 6.07
C LEU A 31 0.95 12.27 5.65
N ARG A 32 0.25 12.99 6.53
CA ARG A 32 -0.94 13.75 6.16
C ARG A 32 -0.53 14.97 5.36
N VAL A 33 -1.02 15.09 4.12
CA VAL A 33 -0.68 16.19 3.22
C VAL A 33 -1.76 17.26 3.22
N ARG A 34 -3.02 16.85 3.00
CA ARG A 34 -4.13 17.79 2.84
C ARG A 34 -5.46 17.13 3.14
N ASP A 35 -6.36 17.90 3.75
CA ASP A 35 -7.74 17.50 3.97
C ASP A 35 -8.67 18.00 2.87
N TYR A 36 -9.60 17.14 2.50
CA TYR A 36 -10.77 17.40 1.65
C TYR A 36 -12.03 17.15 2.47
N ASN A 37 -13.19 17.53 1.95
CA ASN A 37 -14.45 17.52 2.70
C ASN A 37 -14.73 16.20 3.44
N ASN A 38 -14.46 15.05 2.81
CA ASN A 38 -14.73 13.72 3.39
C ASN A 38 -13.51 12.77 3.36
N MET A 39 -12.34 13.24 2.95
CA MET A 39 -11.16 12.40 2.73
C MET A 39 -9.89 13.18 3.04
N THR A 40 -8.85 12.47 3.41
CA THR A 40 -7.52 13.02 3.66
C THR A 40 -6.53 12.43 2.67
N LEU A 41 -5.75 13.28 2.01
CA LEU A 41 -4.61 12.85 1.20
C LEU A 41 -3.44 12.50 2.12
N LEU A 42 -3.06 11.23 2.07
CA LEU A 42 -1.85 10.70 2.68
C LEU A 42 -0.77 10.55 1.62
N ARG A 43 0.48 10.80 2.02
CA ARG A 43 1.68 10.52 1.23
C ARG A 43 2.49 9.46 1.95
N ILE A 44 2.75 8.36 1.27
CA ILE A 44 3.51 7.23 1.79
C ILE A 44 4.83 7.16 1.03
N GLU A 45 5.92 7.06 1.78
CA GLU A 45 7.27 6.90 1.24
C GLU A 45 7.94 5.69 1.88
N SER A 46 8.39 4.74 1.06
CA SER A 46 9.04 3.56 1.58
C SER A 46 9.97 2.90 0.56
N PRO A 47 11.18 2.50 0.97
CA PRO A 47 12.04 1.64 0.15
C PRO A 47 11.53 0.19 0.11
N ARG A 48 10.53 -0.14 0.92
CA ARG A 48 9.92 -1.47 0.98
C ARG A 48 8.73 -1.60 0.04
N VAL A 49 8.33 -0.54 -0.66
CA VAL A 49 7.18 -0.57 -1.56
C VAL A 49 7.66 -0.48 -2.99
N GLU A 50 7.07 -1.28 -3.86
CA GLU A 50 7.23 -1.20 -5.30
C GLU A 50 5.87 -1.10 -5.96
N ILE A 51 5.80 -0.44 -7.12
CA ILE A 51 4.59 -0.32 -7.90
C ILE A 51 4.66 -1.35 -9.03
N GLU A 52 3.92 -2.46 -8.92
CA GLU A 52 3.98 -3.55 -9.92
C GLU A 52 3.28 -3.19 -11.22
N GLN A 53 2.16 -2.48 -11.13
CA GLN A 53 1.36 -2.07 -12.29
C GLN A 53 0.91 -0.63 -12.11
N THR A 54 1.52 0.27 -12.89
CA THR A 54 1.01 1.61 -13.17
C THR A 54 0.20 1.57 -14.45
N CYS A 55 -1.09 1.27 -14.37
CA CYS A 55 -2.02 1.88 -15.31
C CYS A 55 -2.36 3.26 -14.78
N ILE A 56 -1.54 4.26 -15.09
CA ILE A 56 -1.92 5.66 -14.92
C ILE A 56 -2.79 6.02 -16.12
N GLU A 57 -4.09 5.82 -16.03
CA GLU A 57 -5.01 6.62 -16.85
C GLU A 57 -5.20 7.96 -16.13
N ILE A 58 -4.49 8.99 -16.58
CA ILE A 58 -4.82 10.38 -16.20
C ILE A 58 -6.12 10.73 -16.93
N ILE A 59 -7.25 10.67 -16.24
CA ILE A 59 -8.55 11.04 -16.81
C ILE A 59 -8.82 12.52 -16.51
N ASP A 60 -8.53 13.38 -17.48
CA ASP A 60 -8.98 14.78 -17.56
C ASP A 60 -10.46 14.87 -18.00
N ARG A 61 -11.35 13.98 -17.48
CA ARG A 61 -12.77 13.94 -17.87
C ARG A 61 -13.71 13.63 -16.69
N PRO A 62 -14.78 14.44 -16.50
CA PRO A 62 -15.59 14.43 -15.27
C PRO A 62 -16.62 13.29 -15.13
N ASN A 63 -16.76 12.36 -16.09
CA ASN A 63 -17.93 11.45 -16.15
C ASN A 63 -17.61 9.96 -16.42
N ARG A 64 -16.47 9.43 -15.96
CA ARG A 64 -16.22 7.97 -15.97
C ARG A 64 -16.09 7.44 -14.53
N PRO A 65 -16.72 6.31 -14.18
CA PRO A 65 -16.47 5.66 -12.90
C PRO A 65 -15.00 5.22 -12.83
N TYR A 66 -14.34 5.58 -11.73
CA TYR A 66 -12.99 5.14 -11.41
C TYR A 66 -12.97 3.61 -11.29
N SER A 67 -12.16 2.95 -12.12
CA SER A 67 -11.90 1.51 -12.07
C SER A 67 -10.47 1.33 -11.60
N SER A 68 -10.28 1.00 -10.31
CA SER A 68 -8.96 0.84 -9.67
C SER A 68 -8.34 -0.53 -9.89
N ASN A 69 -8.93 -1.37 -10.76
CA ASN A 69 -8.59 -2.79 -10.96
C ASN A 69 -7.13 -3.06 -11.42
N ARG A 70 -6.24 -2.07 -11.44
CA ARG A 70 -4.90 -2.17 -12.03
C ARG A 70 -3.76 -1.51 -11.24
N GLN A 71 -3.98 -1.07 -10.00
CA GLN A 71 -2.88 -0.61 -9.14
C GLN A 71 -2.67 -1.63 -8.02
N ARG A 72 -1.60 -2.42 -8.20
CA ARG A 72 -1.12 -3.37 -7.21
C ARG A 72 0.22 -2.87 -6.68
N LEU A 73 0.30 -2.73 -5.37
CA LEU A 73 1.53 -2.40 -4.67
C LEU A 73 2.20 -3.69 -4.19
N ARG A 74 3.52 -3.78 -4.33
CA ARG A 74 4.28 -4.88 -3.73
C ARG A 74 4.95 -4.38 -2.47
N LEU A 75 4.79 -5.12 -1.38
CA LEU A 75 5.47 -4.89 -0.12
C LEU A 75 6.62 -5.89 0.05
N ILE A 76 7.84 -5.39 0.14
CA ILE A 76 9.05 -6.14 0.46
C ILE A 76 9.14 -6.28 1.98
N CYS A 77 8.98 -7.49 2.48
CA CYS A 77 8.86 -7.74 3.92
C CYS A 77 9.35 -9.13 4.32
N ASP A 78 9.40 -9.37 5.63
CA ASP A 78 9.36 -10.73 6.16
C ASP A 78 7.93 -11.24 6.02
N LEU A 79 7.74 -12.35 5.29
CA LEU A 79 6.40 -12.87 4.99
C LEU A 79 5.69 -13.38 6.25
N THR A 80 6.41 -14.03 7.17
CA THR A 80 5.82 -14.60 8.38
C THR A 80 5.34 -13.49 9.30
N ASP A 81 6.25 -12.57 9.66
CA ASP A 81 5.93 -11.49 10.61
C ASP A 81 4.81 -10.59 10.08
N THR A 82 4.83 -10.28 8.78
CA THR A 82 3.84 -9.39 8.16
C THR A 82 2.48 -10.09 8.02
N THR A 83 2.44 -11.38 7.68
CA THR A 83 1.19 -12.14 7.59
C THR A 83 0.55 -12.28 8.97
N GLU A 84 1.34 -12.50 10.02
CA GLU A 84 0.84 -12.53 11.41
C GLU A 84 0.31 -11.17 11.87
N ALA A 85 0.99 -10.07 11.51
CA ALA A 85 0.51 -8.72 11.79
C ALA A 85 -0.83 -8.43 11.08
N LEU A 86 -0.94 -8.79 9.79
CA LEU A 86 -2.17 -8.65 8.99
C LEU A 86 -3.32 -9.47 9.59
N THR A 87 -3.06 -10.72 9.96
CA THR A 87 -4.05 -11.60 10.60
C THR A 87 -4.55 -11.00 11.92
N ARG A 88 -3.65 -10.47 12.76
CA ARG A 88 -4.03 -9.78 14.02
C ARG A 88 -4.86 -8.52 13.78
N ALA A 89 -4.63 -7.82 12.67
CA ALA A 89 -5.43 -6.67 12.24
C ALA A 89 -6.77 -7.07 11.59
N GLY A 90 -7.07 -8.36 11.46
CA GLY A 90 -8.28 -8.87 10.82
C GLY A 90 -8.25 -8.80 9.29
N VAL A 91 -7.06 -8.71 8.69
CA VAL A 91 -6.88 -8.71 7.23
C VAL A 91 -6.49 -10.10 6.77
N GLU A 92 -7.29 -10.67 5.87
CA GLU A 92 -7.03 -11.98 5.28
C GLU A 92 -5.97 -11.86 4.18
N VAL A 93 -5.00 -12.78 4.21
CA VAL A 93 -3.97 -12.92 3.17
C VAL A 93 -4.28 -14.17 2.35
N GLY A 94 -4.49 -13.99 1.05
CA GLY A 94 -4.81 -15.08 0.12
C GLY A 94 -3.60 -15.96 -0.21
N GLU A 95 -3.86 -17.05 -0.93
CA GLU A 95 -2.87 -18.11 -1.25
C GLU A 95 -1.63 -17.60 -2.00
N ASN A 96 -1.72 -16.49 -2.74
CA ASN A 96 -0.61 -15.88 -3.44
C ASN A 96 0.12 -14.80 -2.63
N HIS A 97 -0.10 -14.72 -1.31
CA HIS A 97 0.34 -13.61 -0.47
C HIS A 97 -0.22 -12.24 -0.91
N GLU A 98 -1.42 -12.25 -1.45
CA GLU A 98 -2.16 -11.05 -1.83
C GLU A 98 -3.15 -10.67 -0.73
N PHE A 99 -3.34 -9.37 -0.51
CA PHE A 99 -4.40 -8.88 0.37
C PHE A 99 -4.92 -7.52 -0.11
N THR A 100 -6.08 -7.12 0.42
CA THR A 100 -6.65 -5.78 0.22
C THR A 100 -6.63 -5.05 1.54
N ASP A 101 -6.07 -3.84 1.58
CA ASP A 101 -6.01 -3.07 2.81
C ASP A 101 -7.33 -2.38 3.17
N ILE A 102 -7.34 -1.71 4.32
CA ILE A 102 -8.52 -1.01 4.86
C ILE A 102 -9.00 0.16 4.00
N ASN A 103 -8.22 0.58 2.99
CA ASN A 103 -8.58 1.62 2.03
C ASN A 103 -8.89 1.03 0.64
N GLY A 104 -8.96 -0.30 0.50
CA GLY A 104 -9.26 -0.96 -0.76
C GLY A 104 -8.07 -1.08 -1.73
N VAL A 105 -6.84 -0.84 -1.26
CA VAL A 105 -5.63 -0.97 -2.10
C VAL A 105 -5.20 -2.43 -2.16
N SER A 106 -4.90 -2.93 -3.36
CA SER A 106 -4.39 -4.30 -3.56
C SER A 106 -2.90 -4.35 -3.32
N TRP A 107 -2.48 -5.30 -2.48
CA TRP A 107 -1.10 -5.53 -2.10
C TRP A 107 -0.65 -6.95 -2.41
N GLN A 108 0.61 -7.08 -2.80
CA GLN A 108 1.35 -8.34 -2.95
C GLN A 108 2.51 -8.34 -1.96
N LEU A 109 2.56 -9.31 -1.06
CA LEU A 109 3.73 -9.48 -0.19
C LEU A 109 4.84 -10.18 -0.96
N SER A 110 6.09 -9.76 -0.74
CA SER A 110 7.27 -10.32 -1.37
C SER A 110 8.39 -10.46 -0.35
N ASP A 111 8.96 -11.65 -0.27
CA ASP A 111 10.03 -11.96 0.69
C ASP A 111 11.32 -11.19 0.35
N ARG A 112 11.85 -10.48 1.34
CA ARG A 112 13.15 -9.80 1.26
C ARG A 112 14.31 -10.77 1.00
N LEU A 113 14.26 -11.99 1.54
CA LEU A 113 15.37 -12.95 1.52
C LEU A 113 15.57 -13.60 0.15
N LYS A 114 14.48 -13.87 -0.59
CA LYS A 114 14.57 -14.46 -1.94
C LYS A 114 15.33 -13.58 -2.92
N ARG A 115 15.32 -12.26 -2.74
CA ARG A 115 16.05 -11.31 -3.59
C ARG A 115 17.55 -11.25 -3.34
N GLN A 116 18.03 -11.74 -2.20
CA GLN A 116 19.48 -11.80 -1.95
C GLN A 116 20.14 -13.04 -2.59
N LEU A 117 19.35 -14.02 -3.02
CA LEU A 117 19.86 -15.23 -3.67
C LEU A 117 19.98 -15.09 -5.20
N ASP A 118 19.33 -14.07 -5.79
CA ASP A 118 19.34 -13.79 -7.23
C ASP A 118 20.35 -12.69 -7.65
N ASN A 119 21.23 -12.25 -6.74
CA ASN A 119 22.31 -11.27 -6.97
C ASN A 119 23.67 -11.84 -6.57
#